data_AF-B7JVS9-F1
#
_entry.id   AF-B7JVS9-F1
#
_cell.length_a   1.000
_cell.length_b   1.000
_cell.length_c   1.000
_cell.angle_alpha   90.00
_cell.angle_beta   90.00
_cell.angle_gamma   90.00
#
_symmetry.space_group_name_H-M   'P 1'
#
loop_
_entity.id
_entity.type
_entity.pdbx_description
1 polymer ?
#
loop_
_entity_poly.entity_id
_entity_poly.type
_entity_poly.pdbx_seq_one_letter_code
_entity_poly.pdbx_strand_id
1 'polypeptide(L)'
;MDFLLPLEQAVSFVVSHQSAKPSSDVLVRSLLEAEKTAKKTKLSYCPEQLAQTWQLCFITGTQKAQKQGRILLRSGRYLPKWAKIELTYRPAQADGLGDIGTLENCIRLGSFRVILTGPAKFLTRKNILCFDFTRMAVKLGAMTLYQGYIRGGQNTEEHFNLESIKKQAFFAFFLIQDSLIAARGRGGGLALWGRLM
;
A
#
# COMPACT_ATOMS: atom_id res chain seq x y z
N MET A 1 8.31 22.77 2.13
CA MET A 1 8.54 21.63 1.23
C MET A 1 7.34 21.55 0.30
N ASP A 2 7.54 21.80 -0.99
CA ASP A 2 6.47 22.09 -1.98
C ASP A 2 5.69 20.83 -2.42
N PHE A 3 6.22 19.63 -2.15
CA PHE A 3 5.59 18.38 -2.58
C PHE A 3 4.40 17.92 -1.72
N LEU A 4 4.22 18.40 -0.49
CA LEU A 4 3.19 17.85 0.41
C LEU A 4 1.78 18.29 0.02
N LEU A 5 1.61 19.57 -0.33
CA LEU A 5 0.30 20.16 -0.60
C LEU A 5 -0.47 19.40 -1.72
N PRO A 6 0.14 19.05 -2.87
CA PRO A 6 -0.57 18.27 -3.88
C PRO A 6 -0.96 16.86 -3.42
N LEU A 7 -0.15 16.22 -2.57
CA LEU A 7 -0.44 14.88 -2.04
C LEU A 7 -1.63 14.92 -1.08
N GLU A 8 -1.68 15.90 -0.19
CA GLU A 8 -2.78 16.14 0.75
C GLU A 8 -4.08 16.48 0.01
N GLN A 9 -4.02 17.30 -1.03
CA GLN A 9 -5.16 17.61 -1.89
C GLN A 9 -5.72 16.35 -2.58
N ALA A 10 -4.85 15.48 -3.10
CA ALA A 10 -5.28 14.23 -3.72
C ALA A 10 -5.91 13.25 -2.72
N VAL A 11 -5.36 13.17 -1.50
CA VAL A 11 -5.95 12.37 -0.42
C VAL A 11 -7.31 12.92 -0.03
N SER A 12 -7.44 14.23 0.16
CA SER A 12 -8.71 14.91 0.47
C SER A 12 -9.77 14.67 -0.62
N PHE A 13 -9.35 14.69 -1.89
CA PHE A 13 -10.23 14.44 -3.03
C PHE A 13 -10.76 13.00 -3.07
N VAL A 14 -9.92 12.03 -2.74
CA VAL A 14 -10.29 10.60 -2.80
C VAL A 14 -11.04 10.14 -1.56
N VAL A 15 -10.55 10.49 -0.37
CA VAL A 15 -11.07 9.98 0.91
C VAL A 15 -12.24 10.81 1.41
N SER A 16 -12.09 12.14 1.43
CA SER A 16 -13.10 13.06 1.99
C SER A 16 -14.03 13.65 0.93
N HIS A 17 -13.77 13.39 -0.36
CA HIS A 17 -14.46 14.02 -1.49
C HIS A 17 -14.42 15.56 -1.44
N GLN A 18 -13.32 16.10 -0.91
CA GLN A 18 -13.05 17.53 -0.76
C GLN A 18 -11.87 17.96 -1.62
N SER A 19 -11.71 19.25 -1.85
CA SER A 19 -10.59 19.82 -2.63
C SER A 19 -10.61 19.51 -4.13
N ALA A 20 -9.89 20.34 -4.88
CA ALA A 20 -9.70 20.13 -6.32
C ALA A 20 -8.81 18.90 -6.56
N LYS A 21 -9.11 18.13 -7.61
CA LYS A 21 -8.32 16.98 -8.03
C LYS A 21 -7.00 17.43 -8.66
N PRO A 22 -5.83 17.14 -8.05
CA PRO A 22 -4.54 17.44 -8.67
C PRO A 22 -4.33 16.63 -9.95
N SER A 23 -3.61 17.19 -10.93
CA SER A 23 -3.26 16.44 -12.14
C SER A 23 -2.29 15.30 -11.82
N SER A 24 -2.36 14.22 -12.60
CA SER A 24 -1.50 13.05 -12.38
C SER A 24 -0.01 13.40 -12.49
N ASP A 25 0.37 14.29 -13.41
CA ASP A 25 1.76 14.74 -13.57
C ASP A 25 2.29 15.48 -12.34
N VAL A 26 1.47 16.33 -11.72
CA VAL A 26 1.83 17.02 -10.48
C VAL A 26 2.06 15.99 -9.37
N LEU A 27 1.14 15.02 -9.20
CA LEU A 27 1.31 13.98 -8.18
C LEU A 27 2.55 13.11 -8.39
N VAL A 28 2.84 12.72 -9.63
CA VAL A 28 4.05 11.93 -9.91
C VAL A 28 5.30 12.72 -9.54
N ARG A 29 5.38 14.01 -9.88
CA ARG A 29 6.51 14.88 -9.50
C ARG A 29 6.62 15.00 -7.99
N SER A 30 5.51 15.27 -7.29
CA SER A 30 5.47 15.38 -5.83
C SER A 30 5.91 14.08 -5.14
N LEU A 31 5.46 12.91 -5.61
CA LEU A 31 5.88 11.61 -5.06
C LEU A 31 7.38 11.35 -5.28
N LEU A 32 7.91 11.70 -6.46
CA LEU A 32 9.34 11.56 -6.74
C LEU A 32 10.20 12.51 -5.90
N GLU A 33 9.73 13.74 -5.67
CA GLU A 33 10.40 14.71 -4.81
C GLU A 33 10.39 14.28 -3.34
N ALA A 34 9.25 13.77 -2.86
CA ALA A 34 9.12 13.18 -1.53
C ALA A 34 10.12 12.03 -1.34
N GLU A 35 10.20 11.11 -2.30
CA GLU A 35 11.14 9.99 -2.25
C GLU A 35 12.61 10.46 -2.28
N LYS A 36 12.94 11.44 -3.13
CA LYS A 36 14.28 12.04 -3.19
C LYS A 36 14.66 12.70 -1.86
N THR A 37 13.71 13.37 -1.23
CA THR A 37 13.90 14.04 0.06
C THR A 37 14.13 13.01 1.16
N ALA A 38 13.31 11.97 1.24
CA ALA A 38 13.46 10.88 2.21
C ALA A 38 14.82 10.18 2.12
N LYS A 39 15.35 9.98 0.91
CA LYS A 39 16.70 9.42 0.70
C LYS A 39 17.81 10.31 1.25
N LYS A 40 17.63 11.64 1.19
CA LYS A 40 18.60 12.61 1.74
C LYS A 40 18.51 12.70 3.26
N THR A 41 17.30 12.75 3.80
CA THR A 41 17.06 12.93 5.24
C THR A 41 17.21 11.64 6.03
N LYS A 42 17.15 10.47 5.38
CA LYS A 42 17.29 9.14 6.00
C LYS A 42 16.34 8.94 7.20
N LEU A 43 15.09 9.41 7.04
CA LEU A 43 14.05 9.23 8.06
C LEU A 43 13.83 7.74 8.36
N SER A 44 13.55 7.42 9.61
CA SER A 44 13.16 6.09 10.08
C SER A 44 11.75 6.20 10.68
N TYR A 45 10.88 5.26 10.35
CA TYR A 45 9.49 5.23 10.85
C TYR A 45 9.27 4.05 11.79
N CYS A 46 8.27 4.17 12.65
CA CYS A 46 7.83 3.08 13.54
C CYS A 46 6.63 2.33 12.92
N PRO A 47 6.53 1.00 13.06
CA PRO A 47 5.43 0.22 12.49
C PRO A 47 4.06 0.64 13.01
N GLU A 48 3.98 1.18 14.23
CA GLU A 48 2.76 1.69 14.85
C GLU A 48 2.16 2.86 14.06
N GLN A 49 2.99 3.65 13.37
CA GLN A 49 2.53 4.74 12.51
C GLN A 49 1.76 4.23 11.29
N LEU A 50 1.94 2.96 10.91
CA LEU A 50 1.23 2.30 9.82
C LEU A 50 0.01 1.51 10.28
N ALA A 51 -0.20 1.35 11.59
CA ALA A 51 -1.19 0.48 12.21
C ALA A 51 -2.63 1.00 12.07
N GLN A 52 -3.07 1.25 10.85
CA GLN A 52 -4.31 1.91 10.46
C GLN A 52 -4.85 1.31 9.17
N THR A 53 -6.04 1.77 8.76
CA THR A 53 -6.62 1.45 7.44
C THR A 53 -6.34 2.59 6.46
N TRP A 54 -5.77 2.25 5.31
CA TRP A 54 -5.32 3.20 4.29
C TRP A 54 -6.03 2.96 2.97
N GLN A 55 -6.76 3.94 2.45
CA GLN A 55 -7.38 3.88 1.13
C GLN A 55 -6.38 4.29 0.05
N LEU A 56 -6.23 3.46 -0.98
CA LEU A 56 -5.39 3.77 -2.14
C LEU A 56 -5.99 4.94 -2.93
N CYS A 57 -5.19 5.98 -3.15
CA CYS A 57 -5.60 7.19 -3.87
C CYS A 57 -5.04 7.21 -5.29
N PHE A 58 -3.76 6.88 -5.45
CA PHE A 58 -3.05 7.05 -6.70
C PHE A 58 -1.95 6.01 -6.87
N ILE A 59 -1.72 5.53 -8.11
CA ILE A 59 -0.66 4.59 -8.45
C ILE A 59 0.02 4.93 -9.78
N THR A 60 1.30 4.59 -9.90
CA THR A 60 2.02 4.56 -11.19
C THR A 60 2.30 3.14 -11.67
N GLY A 61 2.55 2.96 -12.97
CA GLY A 61 2.92 1.67 -13.54
C GLY A 61 4.27 1.15 -13.00
N THR A 62 4.49 -0.16 -13.12
CA THR A 62 5.79 -0.77 -12.80
C THR A 62 6.88 -0.31 -13.75
N GLN A 63 8.16 -0.40 -13.35
CA GLN A 63 9.29 -0.04 -14.21
C GLN A 63 9.29 -0.81 -15.54
N LYS A 64 8.90 -2.11 -15.53
CA LYS A 64 8.73 -2.90 -16.76
C LYS A 64 7.62 -2.34 -17.65
N ALA A 65 6.45 -2.03 -17.08
CA ALA A 65 5.34 -1.45 -17.83
C ALA A 65 5.66 -0.03 -18.36
N GLN A 66 6.49 0.73 -17.65
CA GLN A 66 6.98 2.05 -18.08
C GLN A 66 7.99 1.95 -19.23
N LYS A 67 8.87 0.93 -19.22
CA LYS A 67 9.85 0.68 -20.31
C LYS A 67 9.19 0.18 -21.60
N GLN A 68 8.04 -0.49 -21.53
CA GLN A 68 7.31 -1.01 -22.69
C GLN A 68 6.44 0.04 -23.43
N GLY A 69 6.69 1.33 -23.25
CA GLY A 69 6.10 2.39 -24.08
C GLY A 69 4.59 2.60 -23.93
N ARG A 70 3.93 1.97 -22.94
CA ARG A 70 2.53 2.27 -22.60
C ARG A 70 2.46 3.62 -21.87
N ILE A 71 2.42 4.70 -22.65
CA ILE A 71 2.35 6.12 -22.21
C ILE A 71 1.34 6.31 -21.07
N LEU A 72 0.20 5.59 -21.13
CA LEU A 72 -0.90 5.64 -20.18
C LEU A 72 -0.54 5.28 -18.72
N LEU A 73 0.56 4.56 -18.47
CA LEU A 73 0.98 4.10 -17.13
C LEU A 73 2.17 4.88 -16.57
N ARG A 74 2.78 5.77 -17.37
CA ARG A 74 3.90 6.63 -16.96
C ARG A 74 3.44 7.84 -16.17
N SER A 75 2.25 8.37 -16.50
CA SER A 75 1.62 9.52 -15.84
C SER A 75 0.92 9.18 -14.51
N GLY A 76 0.69 7.90 -14.22
CA GLY A 76 -0.04 7.46 -13.03
C GLY A 76 -1.54 7.72 -13.10
N ARG A 77 -2.30 7.07 -12.23
CA ARG A 77 -3.76 7.08 -12.25
C ARG A 77 -4.38 7.01 -10.86
N TYR A 78 -5.51 7.68 -10.75
CA TYR A 78 -6.46 7.49 -9.65
C TYR A 78 -7.25 6.20 -9.86
N LEU A 79 -7.76 5.64 -8.77
CA LEU A 79 -8.77 4.58 -8.87
C LEU A 79 -10.10 5.13 -9.39
N PRO A 80 -10.88 4.32 -10.13
CA PRO A 80 -12.26 4.65 -10.46
C PRO A 80 -13.11 4.84 -9.20
N LYS A 81 -14.09 5.75 -9.21
CA LYS A 81 -14.94 6.04 -8.03
C LYS A 81 -15.72 4.83 -7.50
N TRP A 82 -15.97 3.83 -8.35
CA TRP A 82 -16.69 2.61 -7.99
C TRP A 82 -15.80 1.53 -7.36
N ALA A 83 -14.47 1.72 -7.38
CA ALA A 83 -13.49 0.79 -6.82
C ALA A 83 -12.77 1.43 -5.62
N LYS A 84 -12.83 0.78 -4.46
CA LYS A 84 -12.04 1.14 -3.29
C LYS A 84 -11.04 0.04 -3.00
N ILE A 85 -9.79 0.39 -2.78
CA ILE A 85 -8.76 -0.54 -2.35
C ILE A 85 -8.22 -0.02 -1.03
N GLU A 86 -8.27 -0.85 -0.01
CA GLU A 86 -7.89 -0.50 1.35
C GLU A 86 -6.83 -1.45 1.86
N LEU A 87 -5.81 -0.89 2.51
CA LEU A 87 -4.71 -1.60 3.10
C LEU A 87 -4.77 -1.44 4.61
N THR A 88 -4.96 -2.53 5.35
CA THR A 88 -4.94 -2.51 6.81
C THR A 88 -3.72 -3.25 7.29
N TYR A 89 -2.82 -2.54 7.98
CA TYR A 89 -1.66 -3.16 8.62
C TYR A 89 -1.93 -3.29 10.12
N ARG A 90 -1.62 -4.46 10.68
CA ARG A 90 -1.68 -4.72 12.11
C ARG A 90 -0.29 -5.22 12.53
N PRO A 91 0.50 -4.41 13.27
CA PRO A 91 1.84 -4.82 13.69
C PRO A 91 1.77 -6.03 14.63
N ALA A 92 2.91 -6.70 14.80
CA ALA A 92 3.04 -7.75 15.81
C ALA A 92 2.76 -7.18 17.20
N GLN A 93 2.08 -7.93 18.07
CA GLN A 93 1.92 -7.53 19.46
C GLN A 93 3.24 -7.72 20.20
N ALA A 94 3.59 -6.76 21.05
CA ALA A 94 4.85 -6.76 21.81
C ALA A 94 5.01 -7.98 22.75
N ASP A 95 3.90 -8.64 23.09
CA ASP A 95 3.85 -9.71 24.09
C ASP A 95 3.81 -11.12 23.45
N GLY A 96 3.84 -11.20 22.11
CA GLY A 96 3.77 -12.44 21.35
C GLY A 96 5.15 -13.01 21.00
N LEU A 97 5.24 -14.34 20.85
CA LEU A 97 6.41 -15.12 20.42
C LEU A 97 6.92 -14.82 18.98
N GLY A 98 6.61 -13.66 18.38
CA GLY A 98 7.12 -13.35 17.05
C GLY A 98 6.91 -11.92 16.54
N ASP A 99 7.85 -11.47 15.71
CA ASP A 99 7.87 -10.18 15.01
C ASP A 99 6.95 -10.11 13.75
N ILE A 100 5.94 -10.99 13.67
CA ILE A 100 5.06 -11.08 12.50
C ILE A 100 3.74 -10.37 12.78
N GLY A 101 3.49 -9.28 12.05
CA GLY A 101 2.19 -8.65 11.95
C GLY A 101 1.34 -9.26 10.83
N THR A 102 0.20 -8.66 10.56
CA THR A 102 -0.68 -9.03 9.44
C THR A 102 -0.93 -7.85 8.51
N LEU A 103 -1.06 -8.15 7.23
CA LEU A 103 -1.49 -7.18 6.23
C LEU A 103 -2.74 -7.69 5.54
N GLU A 104 -3.71 -6.80 5.41
CA GLU A 104 -4.97 -7.05 4.72
C GLU A 104 -5.10 -6.06 3.56
N ASN A 105 -5.41 -6.57 2.37
CA ASN A 105 -5.76 -5.78 1.21
C ASN A 105 -7.22 -6.10 0.82
N CYS A 106 -8.11 -5.14 1.04
CA CYS A 106 -9.52 -5.23 0.73
C CYS A 106 -9.85 -4.44 -0.53
N ILE A 107 -10.29 -5.13 -1.58
CA ILE A 107 -10.81 -4.54 -2.81
C ILE A 107 -12.33 -4.57 -2.73
N ARG A 108 -12.97 -3.40 -2.77
CA ARG A 108 -14.43 -3.26 -2.77
C ARG A 108 -14.92 -2.71 -4.11
N LEU A 109 -15.86 -3.43 -4.71
CA LEU A 109 -16.53 -3.07 -5.95
C LEU A 109 -18.05 -3.12 -5.70
N GLY A 110 -18.65 -2.00 -5.29
CA GLY A 110 -20.04 -1.99 -4.81
C GLY A 110 -20.24 -2.94 -3.62
N SER A 111 -21.17 -3.89 -3.73
CA SER A 111 -21.44 -4.91 -2.70
C SER A 111 -20.43 -6.07 -2.69
N PHE A 112 -19.59 -6.18 -3.73
CA PHE A 112 -18.59 -7.24 -3.85
C PHE A 112 -17.30 -6.84 -3.13
N ARG A 113 -16.73 -7.78 -2.36
CA ARG A 113 -15.45 -7.58 -1.67
C ARG A 113 -14.53 -8.78 -1.89
N VAL A 114 -13.29 -8.50 -2.25
CA VAL A 114 -12.19 -9.46 -2.23
C VAL A 114 -11.22 -9.00 -1.16
N ILE A 115 -10.91 -9.88 -0.22
CA ILE A 115 -10.03 -9.60 0.91
C ILE A 115 -8.86 -10.56 0.82
N LEU A 116 -7.65 -10.03 0.71
CA LEU A 116 -6.41 -10.80 0.77
C LEU A 116 -5.75 -10.52 2.12
N THR A 117 -5.35 -11.56 2.83
CA THR A 117 -4.68 -11.44 4.13
C THR A 117 -3.45 -12.33 4.16
N GLY A 118 -2.44 -11.91 4.93
CA GLY A 118 -1.33 -12.78 5.25
C GLY A 118 -0.28 -12.10 6.14
N PRO A 119 0.84 -12.78 6.38
CA PRO A 119 1.88 -12.31 7.29
C PRO A 119 2.59 -11.09 6.74
N ALA A 120 3.03 -10.21 7.64
CA ALA A 120 3.75 -9.01 7.30
C ALA A 120 4.82 -8.67 8.35
N LYS A 121 5.95 -8.11 7.90
CA LYS A 121 7.07 -7.73 8.76
C LYS A 121 7.59 -6.36 8.33
N PHE A 122 7.67 -5.45 9.29
CA PHE A 122 8.21 -4.12 9.06
C PHE A 122 9.70 -4.07 9.43
N LEU A 123 10.51 -3.60 8.49
CA LEU A 123 11.96 -3.46 8.63
C LEU A 123 12.29 -1.99 8.87
N THR A 124 12.23 -1.56 10.13
CA THR A 124 12.38 -0.16 10.56
C THR A 124 13.58 0.54 9.93
N ARG A 125 14.77 -0.08 9.96
CA ARG A 125 16.00 0.50 9.38
C ARG A 125 15.91 0.82 7.88
N LYS A 126 14.98 0.21 7.16
CA LYS A 126 14.81 0.37 5.70
C LYS A 126 13.46 1.01 5.35
N ASN A 127 12.57 1.22 6.32
CA ASN A 127 11.16 1.56 6.11
C ASN A 127 10.47 0.63 5.09
N ILE A 128 10.78 -0.66 5.14
CA ILE A 128 10.21 -1.66 4.23
C ILE A 128 9.20 -2.51 4.97
N LEU A 129 7.97 -2.55 4.47
CA LEU A 129 6.98 -3.54 4.87
C LEU A 129 7.04 -4.71 3.88
N CYS A 130 7.55 -5.85 4.33
CA CYS A 130 7.45 -7.11 3.62
C CYS A 130 6.13 -7.78 3.95
N PHE A 131 5.54 -8.46 3.00
CA PHE A 131 4.31 -9.22 3.21
C PHE A 131 4.17 -10.34 2.18
N ASP A 132 3.32 -11.29 2.53
CA ASP A 132 2.79 -12.28 1.59
C ASP A 132 1.27 -12.40 1.81
N PHE A 133 0.50 -12.49 0.73
CA PHE A 133 -0.93 -12.71 0.83
C PHE A 133 -1.20 -14.20 0.64
N THR A 134 -1.51 -14.88 1.73
CA THR A 134 -1.58 -16.34 1.82
C THR A 134 -3.03 -16.82 1.85
N ARG A 135 -3.96 -15.94 2.21
CA ARG A 135 -5.38 -16.23 2.37
C ARG A 135 -6.22 -15.25 1.58
N MET A 136 -7.40 -15.72 1.17
CA MET A 136 -8.38 -14.93 0.45
C MET A 136 -9.78 -15.18 1.00
N ALA A 137 -10.58 -14.13 1.08
CA ALA A 137 -12.02 -14.22 1.24
C ALA A 137 -12.74 -13.42 0.15
N VAL A 138 -13.85 -13.97 -0.34
CA VAL A 138 -14.72 -13.31 -1.32
C VAL A 138 -16.10 -13.17 -0.69
N LYS A 139 -16.64 -11.95 -0.70
CA LYS A 139 -17.94 -11.63 -0.10
C LYS A 139 -18.85 -10.89 -1.06
N LEU A 140 -20.15 -11.13 -0.96
CA LEU A 140 -21.21 -10.38 -1.61
C LEU A 140 -22.18 -9.88 -0.54
N GLY A 141 -22.12 -8.59 -0.22
CA GLY A 141 -22.83 -8.04 0.93
C GLY A 141 -22.37 -8.69 2.24
N ALA A 142 -23.31 -9.28 2.99
CA ALA A 142 -23.02 -10.01 4.22
C ALA A 142 -22.62 -11.48 3.99
N MET A 143 -22.84 -12.01 2.78
CA MET A 143 -22.59 -13.41 2.46
C MET A 143 -21.12 -13.65 2.10
N THR A 144 -20.49 -14.64 2.75
CA THR A 144 -19.16 -15.12 2.38
C THR A 144 -19.29 -16.21 1.32
N LEU A 145 -18.81 -15.93 0.11
CA LEU A 145 -18.81 -16.86 -1.02
C LEU A 145 -17.63 -17.83 -0.96
N TYR A 146 -16.50 -17.37 -0.42
CA TYR A 146 -15.28 -18.15 -0.29
C TYR A 146 -14.43 -17.61 0.86
N GLN A 147 -13.76 -18.51 1.57
CA GLN A 147 -12.72 -18.17 2.54
C GLN A 147 -11.74 -19.33 2.64
N GLY A 148 -10.45 -19.08 2.43
CA GLY A 148 -9.43 -20.13 2.48
C GLY A 148 -8.03 -19.64 2.12
N TYR A 149 -7.09 -20.58 2.07
CA TYR A 149 -5.74 -20.31 1.55
C TYR A 149 -5.76 -20.14 0.03
N ILE A 150 -4.97 -19.20 -0.48
CA ILE A 150 -4.64 -19.18 -1.89
C ILE A 150 -3.75 -20.39 -2.22
N ARG A 151 -3.60 -20.72 -3.51
CA ARG A 151 -2.75 -21.83 -3.95
C ARG A 151 -1.32 -21.68 -3.40
N GLY A 152 -0.89 -22.63 -2.58
CA GLY A 152 0.43 -22.62 -1.94
C GLY A 152 0.57 -21.72 -0.71
N GLY A 153 -0.50 -20.98 -0.34
CA GLY A 153 -0.46 -19.97 0.72
C GLY A 153 -0.15 -20.52 2.10
N GLN A 154 -0.59 -21.74 2.44
CA GLN A 154 -0.25 -22.36 3.72
C GLN A 154 1.27 -22.57 3.85
N ASN A 155 1.90 -23.12 2.81
CA ASN A 155 3.34 -23.37 2.79
C ASN A 155 4.14 -22.05 2.86
N THR A 156 3.75 -21.01 2.11
CA THR A 156 4.48 -19.74 2.14
C THR A 156 4.26 -18.97 3.45
N GLU A 157 3.10 -19.10 4.09
CA GLU A 157 2.82 -18.57 5.44
C GLU A 157 3.78 -19.17 6.48
N GLU A 158 3.94 -20.49 6.49
CA GLU A 158 4.84 -21.22 7.42
C GLU A 158 6.31 -20.83 7.21
N HIS A 159 6.73 -20.52 5.98
CA HIS A 159 8.11 -20.18 5.64
C HIS A 159 8.38 -18.67 5.58
N PHE A 160 7.40 -17.81 5.88
CA PHE A 160 7.50 -16.35 5.69
C PHE A 160 8.71 -15.74 6.39
N ASN A 161 9.08 -16.20 7.58
CA ASN A 161 10.24 -15.68 8.31
C ASN A 161 11.59 -16.15 7.76
N LEU A 162 11.61 -17.28 7.07
CA LEU A 162 12.82 -17.89 6.50
C LEU A 162 13.17 -17.31 5.13
N GLU A 163 12.17 -16.78 4.43
CA GLU A 163 12.39 -16.21 3.12
C GLU A 163 13.16 -14.88 3.15
N SER A 164 14.08 -14.72 2.19
CA SER A 164 14.76 -13.45 1.98
C SER A 164 13.78 -12.39 1.46
N ILE A 165 13.97 -11.14 1.87
CA ILE A 165 13.22 -9.96 1.38
C ILE A 165 13.18 -9.88 -0.16
N LYS A 166 14.25 -10.34 -0.84
CA LYS A 166 14.34 -10.36 -2.31
C LYS A 166 13.31 -11.29 -2.98
N LYS A 167 12.67 -12.19 -2.25
CA LYS A 167 11.62 -13.09 -2.75
C LYS A 167 10.21 -12.61 -2.39
N GLN A 168 10.08 -11.84 -1.31
CA GLN A 168 8.82 -11.33 -0.80
C GLN A 168 8.26 -10.13 -1.58
N ALA A 169 6.95 -9.94 -1.52
CA ALA A 169 6.35 -8.67 -1.88
C ALA A 169 6.69 -7.62 -0.81
N PHE A 170 6.83 -6.36 -1.24
CA PHE A 170 7.14 -5.29 -0.30
C PHE A 170 6.67 -3.91 -0.77
N PHE A 171 6.50 -3.04 0.23
CA PHE A 171 6.40 -1.60 0.08
C PHE A 171 7.58 -0.92 0.79
N ALA A 172 8.34 -0.12 0.06
CA ALA A 172 9.37 0.75 0.62
C ALA A 172 8.77 2.14 0.86
N PHE A 173 8.45 2.46 2.11
CA PHE A 173 7.87 3.72 2.51
C PHE A 173 8.90 4.83 2.50
N PHE A 174 8.53 5.95 1.88
CA PHE A 174 9.35 7.16 1.88
C PHE A 174 8.62 8.35 2.50
N LEU A 175 7.31 8.25 2.74
CA LEU A 175 6.52 9.26 3.43
C LEU A 175 5.47 8.55 4.29
N ILE A 176 5.46 8.85 5.59
CA ILE A 176 4.40 8.45 6.52
C ILE A 176 4.03 9.70 7.33
N GLN A 177 2.75 10.05 7.29
CA GLN A 177 2.13 11.18 7.97
C GLN A 177 0.81 10.72 8.58
N ASP A 178 0.22 11.54 9.45
CA ASP A 178 -1.02 11.19 10.15
C ASP A 178 -2.20 10.90 9.21
N SER A 179 -2.25 11.59 8.06
CA SER A 179 -3.34 11.52 7.08
C SER A 179 -2.99 10.76 5.80
N LEU A 180 -1.71 10.49 5.53
CA LEU A 180 -1.28 9.88 4.27
C LEU A 180 0.01 9.08 4.39
N ILE A 181 0.16 8.11 3.49
CA ILE A 181 1.39 7.35 3.31
C ILE A 181 1.73 7.26 1.82
N ALA A 182 3.02 7.21 1.51
CA ALA A 182 3.52 6.97 0.16
C ALA A 182 4.67 5.97 0.15
N ALA A 183 4.64 5.08 -0.83
CA ALA A 183 5.58 3.98 -0.93
C ALA A 183 5.88 3.61 -2.37
N ARG A 184 7.04 2.97 -2.54
CA ARG A 184 7.42 2.31 -3.78
C ARG A 184 7.25 0.80 -3.62
N GLY A 185 6.46 0.18 -4.50
CA GLY A 185 6.30 -1.27 -4.53
C GLY A 185 7.51 -1.96 -5.18
N ARG A 186 7.63 -3.28 -4.97
CA ARG A 186 8.66 -4.14 -5.59
C ARG A 186 8.84 -3.94 -7.10
N GLY A 187 7.73 -3.80 -7.85
CA GLY A 187 7.76 -3.56 -9.30
C GLY A 187 8.24 -2.16 -9.71
N GLY A 188 8.58 -1.30 -8.74
CA GLY A 188 9.04 0.06 -8.95
C GLY A 188 7.92 1.05 -9.25
N GLY A 189 6.65 0.69 -9.09
CA GLY A 189 5.54 1.66 -9.10
C GLY A 189 5.52 2.47 -7.81
N LEU A 190 5.02 3.70 -7.89
CA LEU A 190 4.73 4.59 -6.76
C LEU A 190 3.26 4.46 -6.39
N ALA A 191 2.95 4.63 -5.11
CA ALA A 191 1.59 4.64 -4.63
C ALA A 191 1.42 5.65 -3.50
N LEU A 192 0.24 6.26 -3.45
CA LEU A 192 -0.25 7.18 -2.43
C LEU A 192 -1.51 6.60 -1.82
N TRP A 193 -1.59 6.61 -0.49
CA TRP A 193 -2.78 6.24 0.24
C TRP A 193 -3.15 7.34 1.25
N GLY A 194 -4.44 7.49 1.49
CA GLY A 194 -5.00 8.35 2.53
C GLY A 194 -5.55 7.51 3.69
N ARG A 195 -5.45 8.02 4.92
CA ARG A 195 -6.00 7.35 6.10
C ARG A 195 -7.53 7.39 6.07
N LEU A 196 -8.16 6.25 6.35
CA LEU A 196 -9.59 6.22 6.65
C LEU A 196 -9.78 6.58 8.13
N MET A 197 -10.66 7.55 8.38
CA MET A 197 -11.12 7.92 9.73
C MET A 197 -12.09 6.88 10.28
#